data_AF-A0A1E3KZF9-F1
#
_entry.id   AF-A0A1E3KZF9-F1
#
_cell.length_a   1.000
_cell.length_b   1.000
_cell.length_c   1.000
_cell.angle_alpha   90.00
_cell.angle_beta   90.00
_cell.angle_gamma   90.00
#
_symmetry.space_group_name_H-M   'P 1'
#
loop_
_entity.id
_entity.type
_entity.pdbx_description
1 polymer ?
#
loop_
_entity_poly.entity_id
_entity_poly.type
_entity_poly.pdbx_seq_one_letter_code
_entity_poly.pdbx_strand_id
1 'polypeptide(L)'
;MANHDFNSPCCCNECCTIDYEVHCPNCSLLHVFDVVRSHKDGSEKGIFYYEFFTPDEAGEDFKCSCGHTMTDLNYYTNYNMKLTKLRRDYLDQKAKARKCTTCNKIEVFDHLPYPWTTVKLKEVDQSLLCQECYSEYHLTTLTDPTTDTERYIYNPQKLQYELSKIKIICNTCHKPRWLNPENHWKKQCGNCYKKQPVKKKITIRPI
;
A
#
# COMPACT_ATOMS: atom_id res chain seq x y z
N MET A 1 -0.12 8.92 14.03
CA MET A 1 -0.33 10.33 14.37
C MET A 1 -0.76 11.04 13.11
N ALA A 2 -2.01 11.50 13.05
CA ALA A 2 -2.41 12.41 11.98
C ALA A 2 -1.72 13.75 12.26
N ASN A 3 -0.74 14.09 11.42
CA ASN A 3 -0.17 15.43 11.37
C ASN A 3 -1.29 16.38 10.97
N HIS A 4 -1.82 17.16 11.92
CA HIS A 4 -2.21 18.50 11.59
C HIS A 4 -0.91 19.28 11.36
N ASP A 5 -0.37 19.18 10.14
CA ASP A 5 0.55 20.19 9.62
C ASP A 5 -0.12 21.57 9.81
N PHE A 6 0.65 22.63 10.08
CA PHE A 6 0.21 24.02 10.36
C PHE A 6 0.12 24.47 11.82
N ASN A 7 1.23 24.39 12.58
CA ASN A 7 1.65 25.35 13.62
C ASN A 7 0.61 25.86 14.64
N SER A 8 -0.49 25.13 14.84
CA SER A 8 -1.56 25.44 15.77
C SER A 8 -1.51 24.43 16.90
N PRO A 9 -1.71 24.84 18.17
CA PRO A 9 -1.80 23.89 19.28
C PRO A 9 -2.91 22.88 18.98
N CYS A 10 -2.56 21.60 19.03
CA CYS A 10 -3.44 20.46 18.76
C CYS A 10 -4.52 20.37 19.86
N CYS A 11 -5.53 21.23 19.78
CA CYS A 11 -6.71 21.21 20.65
C CYS A 11 -7.92 20.59 19.91
N CYS A 12 -7.68 19.74 18.91
CA CYS A 12 -8.74 19.08 18.15
C CYS A 12 -9.51 18.14 19.08
N ASN A 13 -10.82 18.34 19.23
CA ASN A 13 -11.73 17.35 19.83
C ASN A 13 -11.53 15.94 19.23
N GLU A 14 -11.14 15.87 17.95
CA GLU A 14 -10.79 14.64 17.23
C GLU A 14 -9.55 13.93 17.81
N CYS A 15 -8.62 14.68 18.41
CA CYS A 15 -7.39 14.18 18.99
C CYS A 15 -7.58 13.74 20.46
N CYS A 16 -8.50 14.41 21.16
CA CYS A 16 -8.92 14.04 22.51
C CYS A 16 -9.82 12.80 22.54
N THR A 17 -10.54 12.49 21.44
CA THR A 17 -11.48 11.36 21.41
C THR A 17 -10.80 10.10 20.87
N ILE A 18 -11.00 8.96 21.52
CA ILE A 18 -10.66 7.65 20.97
C ILE A 18 -11.91 6.80 20.85
N ASP A 19 -11.99 6.05 19.76
CA ASP A 19 -13.08 5.11 19.53
C ASP A 19 -12.55 3.69 19.77
N TYR A 20 -13.36 2.86 20.41
CA TYR A 20 -13.06 1.44 20.53
C TYR A 20 -14.29 0.57 20.23
N GLU A 21 -13.99 -0.63 19.74
CA GLU A 21 -14.95 -1.58 19.22
C GLU A 21 -15.15 -2.73 20.22
N VAL A 22 -16.41 -3.04 20.55
CA VAL A 22 -16.76 -4.16 21.44
C VAL A 22 -17.84 -5.01 20.79
N HIS A 23 -17.66 -6.32 20.81
CA HIS A 23 -18.68 -7.26 20.36
C HIS A 23 -19.52 -7.75 21.54
N CYS A 24 -20.84 -7.75 21.38
CA CYS A 24 -21.73 -8.38 22.35
C CYS A 24 -21.45 -9.89 22.42
N PRO A 25 -21.17 -10.48 23.60
CA PRO A 25 -20.85 -11.90 23.70
C PRO A 25 -22.05 -12.81 23.39
N ASN A 26 -23.29 -12.29 23.53
CA ASN A 26 -24.50 -13.08 23.29
C ASN A 26 -24.92 -13.11 21.80
N CYS A 27 -24.88 -11.98 21.10
CA CYS A 27 -25.35 -11.88 19.71
C CYS A 27 -24.27 -11.47 18.69
N SER A 28 -23.03 -11.29 19.14
CA SER A 28 -21.86 -10.87 18.35
C SER A 28 -22.00 -9.51 17.64
N LEU A 29 -23.06 -8.75 17.93
CA LEU A 29 -23.25 -7.41 17.39
C LEU A 29 -22.11 -6.49 17.84
N LEU A 30 -21.49 -5.83 16.87
CA LEU A 30 -20.44 -4.84 17.10
C LEU A 30 -21.04 -3.54 17.65
N HIS A 31 -20.43 -2.95 18.66
CA HIS A 31 -20.75 -1.64 19.22
C HIS A 31 -19.50 -0.77 19.23
N VAL A 32 -19.66 0.51 18.93
CA VAL A 32 -18.58 1.50 18.94
C VAL A 32 -18.84 2.50 20.05
N PHE A 33 -17.83 2.69 20.90
CA PHE A 33 -17.86 3.58 22.04
C PHE A 33 -16.75 4.63 21.88
N ASP A 34 -17.06 5.86 22.30
CA ASP A 34 -16.14 6.98 22.24
C ASP A 34 -15.71 7.33 23.67
N VAL A 35 -14.43 7.65 23.83
CA VAL A 35 -13.85 8.12 25.11
C VAL A 35 -13.24 9.48 24.89
N VAL A 36 -13.76 10.48 25.59
CA VAL A 36 -13.15 11.81 25.63
C VAL A 36 -12.01 11.78 26.66
N ARG A 37 -10.77 11.86 26.16
CA ARG A 37 -9.56 11.90 26.99
C ARG A 37 -9.29 13.32 27.46
N SER A 38 -8.80 13.43 28.69
CA SER A 38 -8.25 14.67 29.22
C SER A 38 -6.82 14.84 28.70
N HIS A 39 -6.36 16.09 28.55
CA HIS A 39 -4.97 16.38 28.20
C HIS A 39 -4.26 17.10 29.34
N LYS A 40 -2.94 16.88 29.42
CA LYS A 40 -2.02 17.73 30.18
C LYS A 40 -0.97 18.28 29.24
N ASP A 41 -0.68 19.56 29.42
CA ASP A 41 0.36 20.25 28.67
C ASP A 41 1.72 19.88 29.25
N GLY A 42 2.57 19.28 28.42
CA GLY A 42 3.96 18.98 28.74
C GLY A 42 4.90 19.91 27.97
N SER A 43 5.91 20.44 28.66
CA SER A 43 7.04 21.08 27.99
C SER A 43 8.34 20.51 28.53
N GLU A 44 9.13 19.85 27.67
CA GLU A 44 10.48 19.45 28.01
C GLU A 44 11.43 20.02 26.94
N LYS A 45 12.43 20.80 27.37
CA LYS A 45 13.47 21.39 26.48
C LYS A 45 12.91 22.20 25.30
N GLY A 46 11.80 22.92 25.49
CA GLY A 46 11.21 23.79 24.48
C GLY A 46 10.40 23.07 23.40
N ILE A 47 10.19 21.76 23.52
CA ILE A 47 9.25 20.99 22.70
C ILE A 47 7.95 20.88 23.48
N PHE A 48 6.87 21.42 22.91
CA PHE A 48 5.51 21.30 23.45
C PHE A 48 4.92 19.96 23.00
N TYR A 49 4.43 19.17 23.96
CA TYR A 49 3.67 17.95 23.68
C TYR A 49 2.43 17.88 24.57
N TYR A 50 1.44 17.12 24.10
CA TYR A 50 0.22 16.83 24.84
C TYR A 50 0.22 15.36 25.21
N GLU A 51 0.04 15.07 26.49
CA GLU A 51 -0.27 13.71 26.94
C GLU A 51 -1.76 13.59 27.18
N PHE A 52 -2.37 12.60 26.51
CA PHE A 52 -3.79 12.29 26.65
C PHE A 52 -3.98 11.11 27.59
N PHE A 53 -4.87 11.26 28.56
CA PHE A 53 -5.20 10.22 29.53
C PHE A 53 -6.69 9.94 29.50
N THR A 54 -7.04 8.65 29.51
CA THR A 54 -8.40 8.20 29.74
C THR A 54 -8.70 8.36 31.24
N PRO A 55 -9.88 8.87 31.64
CA PRO A 55 -10.28 8.90 33.04
C PRO A 55 -10.22 7.51 33.68
N ASP A 56 -9.72 7.42 34.91
CA ASP A 56 -9.68 6.18 35.72
C ASP A 56 -11.05 5.84 36.35
N GLU A 57 -12.14 6.23 35.69
CA GLU A 57 -13.50 5.98 36.17
C GLU A 57 -13.87 4.50 36.01
N ALA A 58 -14.78 4.03 36.87
CA ALA A 58 -15.26 2.65 36.81
C ALA A 58 -15.93 2.38 35.46
N GLY A 59 -15.76 1.16 34.96
CA GLY A 59 -16.44 0.70 33.77
C GLY A 59 -17.97 0.80 33.90
N GLU A 60 -18.63 1.14 32.80
CA GLU A 60 -20.08 1.19 32.74
C GLU A 60 -20.66 -0.05 32.07
N ASP A 61 -21.79 -0.54 32.58
CA ASP A 61 -22.55 -1.60 31.95
C ASP A 61 -23.33 -1.05 30.75
N PHE A 62 -23.29 -1.75 29.61
CA PHE A 62 -24.07 -1.41 28.44
C PHE A 62 -25.08 -2.49 28.07
N LYS A 63 -26.34 -2.10 27.89
CA LYS A 63 -27.39 -3.02 27.45
C LYS A 63 -27.44 -3.10 25.92
N CYS A 64 -27.03 -4.24 25.38
CA CYS A 64 -27.14 -4.53 23.95
C CYS A 64 -28.62 -4.60 23.52
N SER A 65 -28.88 -4.31 22.24
CA SER A 65 -30.21 -4.44 21.63
C SER A 65 -30.79 -5.86 21.68
N CYS A 66 -29.98 -6.90 21.89
CA CYS A 66 -30.45 -8.26 22.12
C CYS A 66 -30.95 -8.51 23.56
N GLY A 67 -30.87 -7.51 24.44
CA GLY A 67 -31.28 -7.60 25.84
C GLY A 67 -30.16 -8.02 26.81
N HIS A 68 -29.02 -8.50 26.30
CA HIS A 68 -27.86 -8.85 27.11
C HIS A 68 -27.10 -7.61 27.61
N THR A 69 -26.72 -7.62 28.89
CA THR A 69 -25.87 -6.56 29.49
C THR A 69 -24.41 -6.95 29.36
N MET A 70 -23.64 -6.11 28.70
CA MET A 70 -22.18 -6.20 28.67
C MET A 70 -21.63 -5.50 29.90
N THR A 71 -20.99 -6.25 30.79
CA THR A 71 -20.37 -5.74 32.02
C THR A 71 -18.88 -5.51 31.84
N ASP A 72 -18.27 -4.75 32.75
CA ASP A 72 -16.83 -4.47 32.77
C ASP A 72 -16.29 -3.87 31.45
N LEU A 73 -17.11 -3.05 30.77
CA LEU A 73 -16.61 -2.24 29.66
C LEU A 73 -15.66 -1.18 30.21
N ASN A 74 -14.62 -0.83 29.44
CA ASN A 74 -13.80 0.32 29.79
C ASN A 74 -14.68 1.58 29.90
N TYR A 75 -14.24 2.56 30.69
CA TYR A 75 -14.90 3.86 30.73
C TYR A 75 -15.13 4.38 29.30
N TYR A 76 -16.37 4.79 29.02
CA TYR A 76 -16.73 5.45 27.77
C TYR A 76 -17.59 6.67 28.07
N THR A 77 -17.44 7.72 27.26
CA THR A 77 -18.21 8.96 27.42
C THR A 77 -19.50 8.90 26.61
N ASN A 78 -19.49 8.18 25.49
CA ASN A 78 -20.65 8.10 24.60
C ASN A 78 -20.71 6.76 23.85
N TYR A 79 -21.93 6.30 23.58
CA TYR A 79 -22.18 5.21 22.63
C TYR A 79 -22.45 5.79 21.24
N ASN A 80 -21.57 5.50 20.27
CA ASN A 80 -21.65 6.07 18.94
C ASN A 80 -22.54 5.23 18.02
N MET A 81 -23.84 5.48 18.08
CA MET A 81 -24.83 4.75 17.27
C MET A 81 -24.58 4.90 15.76
N LYS A 82 -24.15 6.09 15.31
CA LYS A 82 -23.89 6.36 13.89
C LYS A 82 -22.70 5.55 13.40
N LEU A 83 -21.58 5.61 14.11
CA LEU A 83 -20.37 4.88 13.74
C LEU A 83 -20.57 3.37 13.88
N THR A 84 -21.30 2.93 14.91
CA THR A 84 -21.72 1.53 15.07
C THR A 84 -22.47 1.03 13.83
N LYS A 85 -23.46 1.79 13.34
CA LYS A 85 -24.19 1.42 12.13
C LYS A 85 -23.28 1.36 10.92
N LEU A 86 -22.46 2.40 10.69
CA LEU A 86 -21.53 2.45 9.56
C LEU A 86 -20.55 1.26 9.56
N ARG A 87 -20.04 0.89 10.74
CA ARG A 87 -19.08 -0.20 10.89
C ARG A 87 -19.73 -1.56 10.67
N ARG A 88 -20.95 -1.76 11.16
CA ARG A 88 -21.75 -2.96 10.86
C ARG A 88 -22.06 -3.09 9.37
N ASP A 89 -22.50 -2.01 8.75
CA ASP A 89 -22.78 -1.99 7.31
C ASP A 89 -21.52 -2.32 6.50
N TYR A 90 -20.37 -1.77 6.88
CA TYR A 90 -19.07 -2.11 6.29
C TYR A 90 -18.72 -3.59 6.44
N LEU A 91 -18.88 -4.18 7.63
CA LEU A 91 -18.59 -5.59 7.88
C LEU A 91 -19.54 -6.53 7.12
N ASP A 92 -20.83 -6.19 7.05
CA ASP A 92 -21.82 -6.94 6.29
C ASP A 92 -21.52 -6.92 4.78
N GLN A 93 -21.18 -5.74 4.24
CA GLN A 93 -20.74 -5.62 2.85
C GLN A 93 -19.45 -6.42 2.61
N LYS A 94 -18.47 -6.36 3.51
CA LYS A 94 -17.21 -7.11 3.41
C LYS A 94 -17.44 -8.63 3.47
N ALA A 95 -18.40 -9.09 4.27
CA ALA A 95 -18.75 -10.51 4.38
C ALA A 95 -19.38 -11.05 3.09
N LYS A 96 -20.22 -10.25 2.43
CA LYS A 96 -20.90 -10.58 1.17
C LYS A 96 -20.05 -10.34 -0.08
N ALA A 97 -18.98 -9.57 0.04
CA ALA A 97 -18.12 -9.22 -1.07
C ALA A 97 -17.41 -10.44 -1.67
N ARG A 98 -17.20 -10.36 -2.98
CA ARG A 98 -16.49 -11.40 -3.74
C ARG A 98 -15.03 -11.45 -3.31
N LYS A 99 -14.46 -12.66 -3.30
CA LYS A 99 -13.08 -12.92 -2.85
C LYS A 99 -12.29 -13.62 -3.94
N CYS A 100 -11.01 -13.32 -3.98
CA CYS A 100 -10.06 -14.07 -4.80
C CYS A 100 -9.99 -15.52 -4.31
N THR A 101 -10.21 -16.48 -5.21
CA THR A 101 -10.18 -17.92 -4.92
C THR A 101 -8.80 -18.37 -4.41
N THR A 102 -7.72 -17.72 -4.85
CA THR A 102 -6.35 -18.13 -4.51
C THR A 102 -5.83 -17.49 -3.22
N CYS A 103 -5.99 -16.17 -3.05
CA CYS A 103 -5.39 -15.43 -1.94
C CYS A 103 -6.38 -14.83 -0.95
N ASN A 104 -7.68 -15.10 -1.11
CA ASN A 104 -8.79 -14.59 -0.28
C ASN A 104 -8.93 -13.06 -0.21
N LYS A 105 -8.14 -12.29 -0.97
CA LYS A 105 -8.31 -10.83 -1.07
C LYS A 105 -9.72 -10.47 -1.54
N ILE A 106 -10.31 -9.49 -0.89
CA ILE A 106 -11.71 -9.09 -1.06
C ILE A 106 -11.79 -7.89 -2.00
N GLU A 107 -12.64 -8.00 -3.03
CA GLU A 107 -12.87 -6.94 -4.01
C GLU A 107 -13.29 -5.63 -3.34
N VAL A 108 -12.74 -4.48 -3.77
CA VAL A 108 -12.98 -3.14 -3.19
C VAL A 108 -12.43 -2.91 -1.77
N PHE A 109 -12.42 -3.92 -0.91
CA PHE A 109 -12.05 -3.80 0.50
C PHE A 109 -10.54 -3.90 0.77
N ASP A 110 -9.86 -4.81 0.07
CA ASP A 110 -8.42 -4.98 0.24
C ASP A 110 -7.65 -4.10 -0.75
N HIS A 111 -6.47 -3.67 -0.30
CA HIS A 111 -5.57 -2.84 -1.08
C HIS A 111 -4.44 -3.67 -1.70
N LEU A 112 -4.04 -3.26 -2.90
CA LEU A 112 -2.82 -3.72 -3.53
C LEU A 112 -1.62 -2.92 -2.97
N PRO A 113 -0.37 -3.37 -3.20
CA PRO A 113 0.83 -2.71 -2.68
C PRO A 113 0.98 -1.23 -3.11
N TYR A 114 0.25 -0.78 -4.13
CA TYR A 114 0.18 0.63 -4.47
C TYR A 114 -0.95 1.32 -3.70
N PRO A 115 -0.66 2.42 -2.98
CA PRO A 115 -1.70 3.19 -2.31
C PRO A 115 -2.77 3.59 -3.32
N TRP A 116 -4.03 3.59 -2.90
CA TRP A 116 -5.22 3.95 -3.72
C TRP A 116 -5.67 2.92 -4.76
N THR A 117 -4.97 1.81 -4.95
CA THR A 117 -5.45 0.73 -5.83
C THR A 117 -6.21 -0.34 -5.06
N THR A 118 -7.50 -0.48 -5.39
CA THR A 118 -8.35 -1.53 -4.81
C THR A 118 -8.25 -2.83 -5.61
N VAL A 119 -8.46 -3.94 -4.92
CA VAL A 119 -8.58 -5.25 -5.56
C VAL A 119 -9.81 -5.27 -6.47
N LYS A 120 -9.61 -5.74 -7.70
CA LYS A 120 -10.63 -6.02 -8.71
C LYS A 120 -10.49 -7.47 -9.11
N LEU A 121 -11.60 -8.19 -9.15
CA LEU A 121 -11.60 -9.60 -9.49
C LEU A 121 -11.92 -9.79 -10.97
N LYS A 122 -11.23 -10.73 -11.59
CA LYS A 122 -11.52 -11.20 -12.94
C LYS A 122 -11.88 -12.67 -12.89
N GLU A 123 -12.93 -13.05 -13.61
CA GLU A 123 -13.34 -14.44 -13.74
C GLU A 123 -12.54 -15.11 -14.86
N VAL A 124 -11.90 -16.24 -14.53
CA VAL A 124 -11.07 -17.04 -15.43
C VAL A 124 -11.26 -18.50 -15.06
N ASP A 125 -11.67 -19.33 -16.00
CA ASP A 125 -11.86 -20.78 -15.80
C ASP A 125 -12.67 -21.11 -14.54
N GLN A 126 -13.81 -20.42 -14.36
CA GLN A 126 -14.71 -20.53 -13.20
C GLN A 126 -14.10 -20.11 -11.84
N SER A 127 -12.89 -19.56 -11.84
CA SER A 127 -12.21 -19.03 -10.66
C SER A 127 -12.22 -17.50 -10.66
N LEU A 128 -12.31 -16.90 -9.48
CA LEU A 128 -12.21 -15.44 -9.31
C LEU A 128 -10.81 -15.08 -8.88
N LEU A 129 -10.07 -14.39 -9.73
CA LEU A 129 -8.67 -14.05 -9.47
C LEU A 129 -8.54 -12.54 -9.30
N CYS A 130 -7.84 -12.11 -8.25
CA CYS A 130 -7.38 -10.72 -8.15
C CYS A 130 -6.31 -10.43 -9.19
N GLN A 131 -5.96 -9.15 -9.37
CA GLN A 131 -5.01 -8.73 -10.40
C GLN A 131 -3.63 -9.41 -10.26
N GLU A 132 -3.14 -9.62 -9.03
CA GLU A 132 -1.88 -10.31 -8.76
C GLU A 132 -1.96 -11.80 -9.13
N CYS A 133 -2.94 -12.53 -8.58
CA CYS A 133 -3.11 -13.96 -8.87
C CYS A 133 -3.43 -14.21 -10.35
N TYR A 134 -4.16 -13.30 -11.00
CA TYR A 134 -4.42 -13.37 -12.43
C TYR A 134 -3.13 -13.17 -13.23
N SER A 135 -2.27 -12.25 -12.81
CA SER A 135 -0.97 -12.04 -13.45
C SER A 135 -0.05 -13.25 -13.31
N GLU A 136 -0.01 -13.89 -12.14
CA GLU A 136 0.73 -15.13 -11.92
C GLU A 136 0.18 -16.28 -12.75
N TYR A 137 -1.15 -16.45 -12.78
CA TYR A 137 -1.82 -17.42 -13.65
C TYR A 137 -1.49 -17.17 -15.12
N HIS A 138 -1.56 -15.92 -15.57
CA HIS A 138 -1.23 -15.59 -16.95
C HIS A 138 0.23 -15.88 -17.29
N LEU A 139 1.16 -15.65 -16.35
CA LEU A 139 2.57 -15.97 -16.54
C LEU A 139 2.80 -17.48 -16.78
N THR A 140 2.07 -18.37 -16.11
CA THR A 140 2.22 -19.82 -16.32
C THR A 140 1.69 -20.28 -17.69
N THR A 141 0.80 -19.51 -18.31
CA THR A 141 0.28 -19.79 -19.67
C THR A 141 1.20 -19.28 -20.79
N LEU A 142 2.14 -18.39 -20.48
CA LEU A 142 3.06 -17.84 -21.46
C LEU A 142 4.38 -18.62 -21.49
N THR A 143 4.97 -18.71 -22.68
CA THR A 143 6.35 -19.18 -22.84
C THR A 143 7.31 -17.99 -22.73
N ASP A 144 8.39 -18.13 -21.95
CA ASP A 144 9.43 -17.09 -21.85
C ASP A 144 10.16 -16.93 -23.21
N PRO A 145 10.07 -15.75 -23.86
CA PRO A 145 10.71 -15.51 -25.15
C PRO A 145 12.20 -15.14 -25.04
N THR A 146 12.80 -15.23 -23.85
CA THR A 146 14.22 -14.91 -23.63
C THR A 146 15.14 -15.82 -24.43
N THR A 147 16.13 -15.20 -25.09
CA THR A 147 17.17 -15.86 -25.90
C THR A 147 18.57 -15.52 -25.40
N ASP A 148 19.60 -16.09 -26.05
CA ASP A 148 21.00 -15.76 -25.77
C ASP A 148 21.36 -14.29 -26.06
N THR A 149 20.58 -13.62 -26.91
CA THR A 149 20.81 -12.23 -27.34
C THR A 149 19.83 -11.24 -26.73
N GLU A 150 18.65 -11.67 -26.31
CA GLU A 150 17.57 -10.80 -25.86
C GLU A 150 16.96 -11.32 -24.56
N ARG A 151 16.89 -10.47 -23.54
CA ARG A 151 16.25 -10.80 -22.26
C ARG A 151 14.95 -10.05 -22.14
N TYR A 152 13.90 -10.79 -21.84
CA TYR A 152 12.58 -10.25 -21.57
C TYR A 152 12.28 -10.32 -20.07
N ILE A 153 11.49 -9.38 -19.58
CA ILE A 153 10.93 -9.41 -18.22
C ILE A 153 9.43 -9.33 -18.36
N TYR A 154 8.72 -10.18 -17.63
CA TYR A 154 7.26 -10.15 -17.61
C TYR A 154 6.75 -8.90 -16.87
N ASN A 155 5.88 -8.13 -17.54
CA ASN A 155 5.23 -6.97 -16.96
C ASN A 155 3.83 -7.37 -16.44
N PRO A 156 3.62 -7.44 -15.11
CA PRO A 156 2.35 -7.89 -14.54
C PRO A 156 1.18 -6.92 -14.78
N GLN A 157 1.45 -5.65 -15.07
CA GLN A 157 0.41 -4.65 -15.34
C GLN A 157 -0.13 -4.76 -16.77
N LYS A 158 0.75 -5.08 -17.72
CA LYS A 158 0.40 -5.23 -19.15
C LYS A 158 0.18 -6.69 -19.57
N LEU A 159 0.48 -7.63 -18.69
CA LEU A 159 0.32 -9.07 -18.89
C LEU A 159 1.12 -9.60 -20.09
N GLN A 160 2.30 -9.03 -20.34
CA GLN A 160 3.13 -9.40 -21.48
C GLN A 160 4.62 -9.32 -21.12
N TYR A 161 5.44 -10.05 -21.88
CA TYR A 161 6.89 -9.91 -21.81
C TYR A 161 7.34 -8.64 -22.50
N GLU A 162 8.19 -7.86 -21.83
CA GLU A 162 8.81 -6.66 -22.38
C GLU A 162 10.32 -6.84 -22.48
N LEU A 163 10.90 -6.41 -23.61
CA LEU A 163 12.33 -6.51 -23.83
C LEU A 163 13.06 -5.64 -22.80
N SER A 164 13.88 -6.26 -21.95
CA SER A 164 14.59 -5.60 -20.85
C SER A 164 16.04 -5.35 -21.19
N LYS A 165 16.71 -6.29 -21.87
CA LYS A 165 18.11 -6.16 -22.26
C LYS A 165 18.39 -6.81 -23.61
N ILE A 166 19.36 -6.26 -24.32
CA ILE A 166 19.92 -6.81 -25.55
C ILE A 166 21.43 -7.00 -25.36
N LYS A 167 21.94 -8.17 -25.75
CA LYS A 167 23.35 -8.51 -25.72
C LYS A 167 24.03 -8.00 -26.98
N ILE A 168 25.00 -7.12 -26.81
CA ILE A 168 25.76 -6.52 -27.91
C ILE A 168 27.25 -6.70 -27.66
N ILE A 169 27.99 -6.97 -28.73
CA ILE A 169 29.45 -7.11 -28.70
C ILE A 169 30.10 -5.73 -28.84
N CYS A 170 31.16 -5.45 -28.06
CA CYS A 170 31.93 -4.23 -28.23
C CYS A 170 32.76 -4.27 -29.52
N ASN A 171 32.62 -3.26 -30.39
CA ASN A 171 33.41 -3.19 -31.62
C ASN A 171 34.93 -3.06 -31.39
N THR A 172 35.37 -2.64 -30.20
CA THR A 172 36.79 -2.41 -29.90
C THR A 172 37.43 -3.55 -29.11
N CYS A 173 36.73 -4.12 -28.14
CA CYS A 173 37.29 -5.17 -27.28
C CYS A 173 36.60 -6.54 -27.43
N HIS A 174 35.61 -6.64 -28.31
CA HIS A 174 34.83 -7.86 -28.60
C HIS A 174 34.17 -8.54 -27.40
N LYS A 175 34.17 -7.90 -26.22
CA LYS A 175 33.47 -8.42 -25.04
C LYS A 175 31.95 -8.21 -25.19
N PRO A 176 31.13 -9.24 -24.95
CA PRO A 176 29.68 -9.09 -24.91
C PRO A 176 29.26 -8.28 -23.68
N ARG A 177 28.18 -7.53 -23.81
CA ARG A 177 27.55 -6.80 -22.70
C ARG A 177 26.05 -6.72 -22.89
N TRP A 178 25.32 -6.62 -21.80
CA TRP A 178 23.89 -6.36 -21.81
C TRP A 178 23.65 -4.85 -21.79
N LEU A 179 22.83 -4.36 -22.70
CA LEU A 179 22.39 -2.98 -22.77
C LEU A 179 20.87 -2.93 -22.67
N ASN A 180 20.34 -1.82 -22.17
CA ASN A 180 18.91 -1.58 -22.31
C ASN A 180 18.55 -1.39 -23.80
N PRO A 181 17.32 -1.71 -24.22
CA PRO A 181 16.90 -1.61 -25.61
C PRO A 181 17.11 -0.21 -26.20
N GLU A 182 16.82 0.87 -25.46
CA GLU A 182 17.00 2.25 -25.92
C GLU A 182 18.48 2.64 -26.14
N ASN A 183 19.41 1.83 -25.61
CA ASN A 183 20.85 2.04 -25.70
C ASN A 183 21.52 1.11 -26.72
N HIS A 184 20.76 0.30 -27.47
CA HIS A 184 21.30 -0.71 -28.38
C HIS A 184 22.23 -0.13 -29.47
N TRP A 185 22.03 1.12 -29.87
CA TRP A 185 22.86 1.83 -30.83
C TRP A 185 24.31 2.06 -30.36
N LYS A 186 24.60 1.95 -29.05
CA LYS A 186 25.95 2.13 -28.49
C LYS A 186 26.83 0.95 -28.86
N LYS A 187 27.66 1.10 -29.89
CA LYS A 187 28.58 0.05 -30.40
C LYS A 187 29.79 -0.22 -29.51
N GLN A 188 30.20 0.74 -28.67
CA GLN A 188 31.37 0.60 -27.78
C GLN A 188 30.98 0.52 -26.30
N CYS A 189 31.77 -0.20 -25.51
CA CYS A 189 31.61 -0.23 -24.06
C CYS A 189 32.19 1.03 -23.40
N GLY A 190 31.75 1.36 -22.19
CA GLY A 190 32.18 2.57 -21.47
C GLY A 190 33.70 2.67 -21.32
N ASN A 191 34.39 1.55 -21.10
CA ASN A 191 35.85 1.53 -20.98
C ASN A 191 36.56 1.84 -22.30
N CYS A 192 36.07 1.33 -23.43
CA CYS A 192 36.62 1.63 -24.76
C CYS A 192 36.31 3.06 -25.20
N TYR A 193 35.11 3.55 -24.88
CA TYR A 193 34.72 4.92 -25.18
C TYR A 193 35.62 5.94 -24.47
N LYS A 194 35.92 5.73 -23.17
CA LYS A 194 36.82 6.61 -22.39
C LYS A 194 38.27 6.62 -22.85
N LYS A 195 38.72 5.59 -23.58
CA LYS A 195 40.09 5.48 -24.09
C LYS A 195 40.31 6.16 -25.43
N GLN A 196 39.27 6.74 -26.05
CA GLN A 196 39.45 7.45 -27.31
C GLN A 196 40.25 8.75 -27.08
N PRO A 197 41.34 8.98 -27.82
CA PRO A 197 42.06 10.24 -27.75
C PRO A 197 41.12 11.37 -28.14
N VAL A 198 41.03 12.42 -27.30
CA VAL A 198 40.28 13.64 -27.61
C VAL A 198 40.81 14.17 -28.93
N LYS A 199 39.99 14.11 -30.00
CA LYS A 199 40.36 14.74 -31.28
C LYS A 199 40.57 16.22 -31.01
N LYS A 200 41.84 16.66 -30.95
CA LYS A 200 42.17 18.09 -30.90
C LYS A 200 41.50 18.74 -32.10
N LYS A 201 40.57 19.69 -31.86
CA LYS A 201 40.03 20.53 -32.92
C LYS A 201 41.21 21.23 -33.57
N ILE A 202 41.51 20.87 -34.81
CA ILE A 202 42.44 21.63 -35.64
C ILE A 202 41.69 22.91 -36.01
N THR A 203 41.99 23.99 -35.30
CA THR A 203 41.49 25.32 -35.66
C THR A 203 42.25 25.75 -36.91
N ILE A 204 41.66 25.56 -38.08
CA ILE A 204 42.18 26.12 -39.32
C ILE A 204 41.94 27.63 -39.24
N ARG A 205 43.01 28.42 -39.09
CA ARG A 205 42.90 29.88 -39.23
C ARG A 205 42.74 30.19 -40.73
N PRO A 206 41.73 30.99 -41.12
CA PRO A 206 41.64 31.47 -42.49
C PRO A 206 42.85 32.38 -42.80
N ILE A 207 43.42 32.21 -43.99
CA ILE A 207 44.51 33.02 -44.56
C ILE A 207 43.91 34.30 -45.14
#